data_AF-A0A973UJH4-F1
#
_entry.id   AF-A0A973UJH4-F1
#
_cell.length_a   1.000
_cell.length_b   1.000
_cell.length_c   1.000
_cell.angle_alpha   90.00
_cell.angle_beta   90.00
_cell.angle_gamma   90.00
#
_symmetry.space_group_name_H-M   'P 1'
#
loop_
_entity.id
_entity.type
_entity.pdbx_description
1 polymer ?
#
loop_
_entity_poly.entity_id
_entity_poly.type
_entity_poly.pdbx_seq_one_letter_code
_entity_poly.pdbx_strand_id
1 'polypeptide(L)' 'LDMPQLGLDWHESVPVRDELTGETYHWGRTNYVRLEPGREPAHIFRVLRPSTPQIGGSPTK' A
#
# COMPACT_ATOMS: atom_id res chain seq x y z
N LEU A 1 0.86 10.42 6.26
CA LEU A 1 -0.23 10.22 5.29
C LEU A 1 -1.56 10.54 5.93
N ASP A 2 -2.43 11.16 5.15
CA ASP A 2 -3.85 11.24 5.47
C ASP A 2 -4.48 9.87 5.17
N MET A 3 -4.65 9.05 6.21
CA MET A 3 -5.10 7.66 6.04
C MET A 3 -6.58 7.59 5.61
N PRO A 4 -7.50 8.41 6.16
CA PRO A 4 -8.88 8.42 5.69
C PRO A 4 -9.05 8.75 4.20
N GLN A 5 -8.22 9.63 3.64
CA GLN A 5 -8.24 9.90 2.20
C GLN A 5 -7.87 8.68 1.34
N LEU A 6 -7.18 7.70 1.92
CA LEU A 6 -6.87 6.42 1.28
C LEU A 6 -7.95 5.34 1.53
N GLY A 7 -8.99 5.66 2.30
CA GLY A 7 -10.04 4.74 2.73
C GLY A 7 -9.62 3.81 3.87
N LEU A 8 -8.68 4.26 4.71
CA LEU A 8 -8.07 3.48 5.79
C LEU A 8 -8.28 4.18 7.14
N ASP A 9 -8.31 3.40 8.22
CA ASP A 9 -8.34 3.97 9.56
C ASP A 9 -7.02 4.67 9.90
N TRP A 10 -7.07 5.67 10.79
CA TRP A 10 -5.89 6.48 11.16
C TRP A 10 -4.73 5.67 11.73
N HIS A 11 -5.02 4.54 12.38
CA HIS A 11 -4.06 3.62 12.98
C HIS A 11 -3.71 2.43 12.07
N GLU A 12 -4.30 2.35 10.89
CA GLU A 12 -4.06 1.25 9.96
C GLU A 12 -2.66 1.34 9.34
N SER A 13 -2.12 0.19 8.92
CA SER A 13 -0.90 0.11 8.13
C SER A 13 -1.14 -0.81 6.95
N VAL A 14 -0.77 -0.35 5.76
CA VAL A 14 -1.03 -1.06 4.50
C VAL A 14 0.26 -1.45 3.80
N PRO A 15 0.30 -2.63 3.15
CA PRO A 15 1.42 -2.97 2.29
C PRO A 15 1.40 -2.07 1.05
N VAL A 16 2.55 -1.46 0.76
CA VAL A 16 2.80 -0.65 -0.43
C VAL A 16 3.99 -1.22 -1.17
N ARG A 17 3.94 -1.22 -2.50
CA ARG A 17 5.07 -1.61 -3.33
C ARG A 17 5.66 -0.39 -4.00
N ASP A 18 6.96 -0.22 -3.94
CA ASP A 18 7.66 0.76 -4.76
C ASP A 18 7.77 0.22 -6.19
N GLU A 19 7.20 0.92 -7.15
CA GLU A 19 7.26 0.51 -8.56
C GLU A 19 8.63 0.76 -9.19
N LEU A 20 9.50 1.56 -8.57
CA LEU A 20 10.86 1.80 -9.07
C LEU A 20 11.83 0.67 -8.69
N THR A 21 11.70 0.12 -7.49
CA THR A 21 12.59 -0.93 -6.96
C THR A 21 11.95 -2.31 -6.87
N GLY A 22 10.62 -2.38 -6.84
CA GLY A 22 9.83 -3.59 -6.61
C GLY A 22 9.70 -3.98 -5.13
N GLU A 23 10.34 -3.25 -4.21
CA GLU A 23 10.32 -3.55 -2.78
C GLU A 23 8.95 -3.27 -2.17
N THR A 24 8.61 -4.03 -1.12
CA THR A 24 7.35 -3.88 -0.39
C THR A 24 7.60 -3.41 1.04
N TYR A 25 6.84 -2.41 1.45
CA TYR A 25 6.91 -1.78 2.76
C TYR A 25 5.54 -1.75 3.42
N HIS A 26 5.49 -1.64 4.75
CA HIS A 26 4.25 -1.34 5.46
C HIS A 26 4.20 0.14 5.81
N TRP A 27 3.22 0.85 5.26
CA TRP A 27 3.03 2.28 5.44
C TRP A 27 1.82 2.58 6.30
N GLY A 28 2.01 3.44 7.30
CA GLY A 28 0.94 3.98 8.13
C GLY A 28 0.89 5.50 8.05
N ARG A 29 0.33 6.12 9.09
CA ARG A 29 0.22 7.58 9.17
C ARG A 29 1.59 8.29 9.17
N THR A 30 2.61 7.71 9.77
CA THR A 30 3.96 8.29 9.87
C THR A 30 4.99 7.27 9.39
N ASN A 31 5.81 7.63 8.41
CA ASN A 31 6.80 6.73 7.81
C ASN A 31 8.16 7.43 7.69
N TYR A 32 9.23 6.67 7.86
CA TYR A 32 10.58 7.12 7.55
C TYR A 32 10.88 6.91 6.08
N VAL A 33 11.54 7.88 5.45
CA VAL A 33 11.92 7.85 4.03
C VAL A 33 13.35 8.36 3.90
N ARG A 34 14.17 7.65 3.11
CA ARG A 34 15.54 8.07 2.79
C ARG A 34 15.74 7.99 1.27
N LEU A 35 15.98 9.14 0.66
CA LEU A 35 16.26 9.23 -0.78
C LEU A 35 17.73 9.56 -0.99
N GLU A 36 18.34 8.91 -1.98
CA GLU A 36 19.74 9.11 -2.36
C GLU A 36 19.81 9.53 -3.83
N PRO A 37 20.24 10.77 -4.14
CA PRO A 37 20.42 11.21 -5.53
C PRO A 37 21.34 10.25 -6.30
N GLY A 38 20.90 9.81 -7.48
CA GLY A 38 21.63 8.88 -8.33
C GLY A 38 21.42 7.39 -8.02
N ARG A 39 20.79 7.03 -6.89
CA ARG A 39 20.44 5.65 -6.54
C ARG A 39 18.93 5.46 -6.38
N GLU A 40 18.30 6.28 -5.55
CA GLU A 40 16.87 6.23 -5.27
C GLU A 40 16.34 7.67 -5.17
N PRO A 41 16.04 8.30 -6.32
CA PRO A 41 15.69 9.71 -6.37
C PRO A 41 14.28 9.99 -5.86
N ALA A 42 13.41 8.98 -5.84
CA ALA A 42 12.03 9.04 -5.37
C ALA A 42 11.54 7.61 -5.08
N HIS A 43 10.36 7.52 -4.46
CA HIS A 43 9.58 6.29 -4.40
C HIS A 43 8.23 6.50 -5.09
N ILE A 44 7.79 5.52 -5.88
CA ILE A 44 6.45 5.52 -6.48
C ILE A 44 5.68 4.35 -5.87
N PHE A 45 4.93 4.64 -4.81
CA PHE A 45 4.22 3.60 -4.07
C PHE A 45 2.85 3.29 -4.69
N ARG A 46 2.63 2.02 -4.97
CA ARG A 46 1.31 1.44 -5.23
C ARG A 46 0.80 0.75 -3.97
N VAL A 47 -0.38 1.15 -3.49
CA VAL A 47 -1.04 0.47 -2.38
C VAL A 47 -1.51 -0.92 -2.81
N LEU A 48 -1.11 -1.94 -2.07
CA LEU A 48 -1.56 -3.31 -2.25
C LEU A 48 -2.79 -3.54 -1.37
N ARG A 49 -3.99 -3.35 -1.93
CA ARG A 49 -5.22 -3.72 -1.22
C ARG A 49 -5.36 -5.24 -1.23
N PRO A 50 -5.66 -5.90 -0.10
CA PRO A 50 -6.06 -7.29 -0.13
C PRO A 50 -7.27 -7.39 -1.06
N SER A 51 -7.16 -8.21 -2.10
CA SER A 51 -8.31 -8.53 -2.95
C SER A 51 -9.40 -9.07 -2.04
N THR A 52 -10.55 -8.39 -1.98
CA THR A 52 -11.77 -8.96 -1.40
C THR A 52 -11.93 -10.37 -1.96
N PRO A 53 -11.99 -11.42 -1.12
CA PRO A 53 -12.21 -12.76 -1.64
C PRO A 53 -13.52 -12.72 -2.43
N GLN A 54 -13.44 -13.12 -3.69
CA GLN A 54 -14.58 -13.20 -4.58
C GLN A 54 -15.44 -14.39 -4.10
N ILE A 55 -16.25 -14.19 -3.05
CA ILE A 55 -17.20 -15.18 -2.55
C ILE A 55 -18.37 -15.21 -3.54
N GLY A 56 -18.12 -15.75 -4.72
CA GLY A 56 -19.11 -16.09 -5.74
C GLY A 56 -19.57 -17.53 -5.54
N GLY A 57 -20.15 -17.83 -4.38
CA GLY A 57 -20.85 -19.09 -4.15
C GLY A 57 -22.27 -18.99 -4.68
N SER A 58 -22.54 -19.56 -5.85
CA SER A 58 -23.89 -19.70 -6.40
C SER A 58 -24.74 -20.60 -5.48
N PRO A 59 -25.93 -20.18 -5.01
CA PRO A 59 -26.87 -21.11 -4.40
C PRO A 59 -27.52 -21.93 -5.52
N THR A 60 -27.18 -23.21 -5.61
CA THR A 60 -27.95 -24.19 -6.39
C THR A 60 -29.33 -24.32 -5.77
N LYS A 61 -30.35 -24.02 -6.57
CA LYS A 61 -31.75 -24.36 -6.31
C LYS A 61 -31.96 -25.87 -6.42
#